data_AF-A0A542DBM6-F1
#
_entry.id   AF-A0A542DBM6-F1
#
_cell.length_a   1.000
_cell.length_b   1.000
_cell.length_c   1.000
_cell.angle_alpha   90.00
_cell.angle_beta   90.00
_cell.angle_gamma   90.00
#
_symmetry.space_group_name_H-M   'P 1'
#
loop_
_entity.id
_entity.type
_entity.pdbx_description
1 polymer ?
#
loop_
_entity_poly.entity_id
_entity_poly.type
_entity_poly.pdbx_seq_one_letter_code
_entity_poly.pdbx_strand_id
1 'polypeptide(L)'
;MIFKGSRNRFGFAALIGVSVAAMVSGSGHASRTSGDATSGTWATTTLRDAAGHAIGKVGFSGWGRFVHVSVRVRLPADSAEFHGFHIHANDNPANGSGCVADPQQPSSTWFASVDGHWNPGGETHGHHDGDLPTLMRRADGTAEMHFRLDKFAVRDVLARAVIVHTGPDNVGNVPLGDAPNQYTANSQAAIDATKATGNAGNRFACGVLSGRRHPQPVSSG
;
A
#
# COMPACT_ATOMS: atom_id res chain seq x y z
N MET A 1 -36.83 -29.88 -59.04
CA MET A 1 -36.29 -31.17 -58.58
C MET A 1 -35.64 -30.90 -57.23
N ILE A 2 -36.27 -31.07 -56.06
CA ILE A 2 -36.74 -32.31 -55.41
C ILE A 2 -35.78 -33.48 -55.67
N PHE A 3 -34.94 -33.82 -54.68
CA PHE A 3 -34.92 -35.17 -54.12
C PHE A 3 -34.39 -35.18 -52.66
N LYS A 4 -35.14 -35.95 -51.87
CA LYS A 4 -35.06 -36.32 -50.47
C LYS A 4 -34.10 -37.52 -50.34
N GLY A 5 -33.46 -37.73 -49.19
CA GLY A 5 -32.79 -39.03 -48.96
C GLY A 5 -31.94 -39.16 -47.70
N SER A 6 -32.57 -39.45 -46.56
CA SER A 6 -31.90 -39.84 -45.31
C SER A 6 -31.28 -41.24 -45.39
N ARG A 7 -30.18 -41.50 -44.69
CA ARG A 7 -29.88 -42.80 -44.09
C ARG A 7 -29.23 -42.66 -42.72
N ASN A 8 -29.99 -43.03 -41.68
CA ASN A 8 -29.50 -43.38 -40.35
C ASN A 8 -28.55 -44.59 -40.43
N ARG A 9 -27.44 -44.55 -39.67
CA ARG A 9 -26.90 -45.76 -39.02
C ARG A 9 -26.42 -45.42 -37.61
N PHE A 10 -26.92 -46.23 -36.68
CA PHE A 10 -26.63 -46.30 -35.25
C PHE A 10 -25.15 -46.55 -34.97
N GLY A 11 -24.64 -46.00 -33.86
CA GLY A 11 -23.32 -46.38 -33.33
C GLY A 11 -22.97 -45.68 -32.02
N PHE A 12 -23.33 -46.33 -30.92
CA PHE A 12 -22.73 -46.25 -29.57
C PHE A 12 -22.63 -44.89 -28.86
N ALA A 13 -23.55 -44.71 -27.91
CA ALA A 13 -23.40 -43.81 -26.79
C ALA A 13 -22.22 -44.23 -25.89
N ALA A 14 -21.24 -43.34 -25.72
CA ALA A 14 -20.33 -43.35 -24.60
C ALA A 14 -20.65 -42.12 -23.74
N LEU A 15 -21.50 -42.32 -22.73
CA LEU A 15 -21.73 -41.35 -21.67
C LEU A 15 -20.46 -41.30 -20.81
N ILE A 16 -19.55 -40.38 -21.14
CA ILE A 16 -18.50 -39.98 -20.20
C ILE A 16 -19.19 -39.08 -19.17
N GLY A 17 -19.52 -39.66 -18.02
CA GLY A 17 -19.95 -38.92 -16.85
C GLY A 17 -18.81 -38.03 -16.36
N VAL A 18 -18.80 -36.78 -16.79
CA VAL A 18 -17.95 -35.75 -16.18
C VAL A 18 -18.68 -35.29 -14.92
N SER A 19 -18.28 -35.83 -13.78
CA SER A 19 -18.65 -35.33 -12.47
C SER A 19 -18.13 -33.90 -12.33
N VAL A 20 -19.00 -32.91 -12.52
CA VAL A 20 -18.72 -31.52 -12.16
C VAL A 20 -18.75 -31.46 -10.63
N ALA A 21 -17.60 -31.69 -10.01
CA ALA A 21 -17.38 -31.29 -8.63
C ALA A 21 -17.40 -29.75 -8.60
N ALA A 22 -18.53 -29.18 -8.23
CA ALA A 22 -18.65 -27.76 -7.93
C ALA A 22 -17.72 -27.46 -6.74
N MET A 23 -16.49 -27.02 -7.04
CA MET A 23 -15.61 -26.48 -6.03
C MET A 23 -16.20 -25.15 -5.60
N VAL A 24 -16.91 -25.16 -4.47
CA VAL A 24 -17.30 -23.96 -3.77
C VAL A 24 -15.99 -23.31 -3.31
N SER A 25 -15.45 -22.41 -4.12
CA SER A 25 -14.41 -21.47 -3.68
C SER A 25 -15.06 -20.61 -2.61
N GLY A 26 -14.95 -21.04 -1.36
CA GLY A 26 -15.24 -20.20 -0.22
C GLY A 26 -14.31 -19.02 -0.29
N SER A 27 -14.82 -17.86 -0.71
CA SER A 27 -14.17 -16.57 -0.50
C SER A 27 -14.12 -16.35 1.01
N GLY A 28 -13.07 -16.90 1.64
CA GLY A 28 -12.70 -16.60 3.01
C GLY A 28 -12.29 -15.15 3.10
N HIS A 29 -13.27 -14.25 3.15
CA HIS A 29 -13.07 -12.93 3.74
C HIS A 29 -12.79 -13.20 5.21
N ALA A 30 -11.51 -13.36 5.54
CA ALA A 30 -11.05 -13.26 6.90
C ALA A 30 -11.46 -11.86 7.37
N SER A 31 -12.63 -11.79 8.03
CA SER A 31 -13.02 -10.63 8.80
C SER A 31 -11.94 -10.45 9.83
N ARG A 32 -10.98 -9.57 9.55
CA ARG A 32 -10.00 -9.13 10.53
C ARG A 32 -10.84 -8.53 11.64
N THR A 33 -10.95 -9.25 12.76
CA THR A 33 -11.60 -8.72 13.93
C THR A 33 -10.92 -7.40 14.25
N SER A 34 -11.67 -6.30 14.16
CA SER A 34 -11.28 -4.97 14.64
C SER A 34 -11.19 -5.04 16.16
N GLY A 35 -10.18 -5.76 16.64
CA GLY A 35 -10.03 -6.23 18.00
C GLY A 35 -8.66 -5.81 18.50
N ASP A 36 -8.71 -4.74 19.30
CA ASP A 36 -7.67 -4.25 20.20
C ASP A 36 -6.70 -3.20 19.64
N ALA A 37 -7.23 -2.00 19.36
CA ALA A 37 -6.46 -0.78 19.60
C ALA A 37 -6.54 -0.45 21.10
N THR A 38 -5.83 -1.25 21.90
CA THR A 38 -5.61 -0.98 23.33
C THR A 38 -5.05 0.43 23.49
N SER A 39 -5.72 1.26 24.28
CA SER A 39 -5.19 2.57 24.67
C SER A 39 -3.79 2.37 25.26
N GLY A 40 -2.75 2.91 24.64
CA GLY A 40 -1.37 2.78 25.09
C GLY A 40 -0.42 2.07 24.12
N THR A 41 -0.90 1.46 23.03
CA THR A 41 0.00 0.99 21.96
C THR A 41 0.37 2.14 21.02
N TRP A 42 1.66 2.34 20.81
CA TRP A 42 2.20 3.39 19.93
C TRP A 42 3.34 2.86 19.07
N ALA A 43 3.46 3.42 17.86
CA ALA A 43 4.60 3.24 16.97
C ALA A 43 5.04 4.60 16.44
N THR A 44 6.34 4.88 16.45
CA THR A 44 6.89 6.15 15.96
C THR A 44 8.15 5.93 15.15
N THR A 45 8.47 6.89 14.31
CA THR A 45 9.75 6.97 13.63
C THR A 45 10.19 8.41 13.42
N THR A 46 11.50 8.60 13.26
CA THR A 46 12.08 9.85 12.73
C THR A 46 12.36 9.61 11.27
N LEU A 47 11.77 10.43 10.39
CA LEU A 47 12.05 10.38 8.97
C LEU A 47 13.41 11.03 8.70
N ARG A 48 14.21 10.37 7.85
CA ARG A 48 15.52 10.85 7.42
C ARG A 48 15.62 10.88 5.90
N ASP A 49 16.30 11.88 5.37
CA ASP A 49 16.67 11.93 3.95
C ASP A 49 17.82 10.96 3.64
N ALA A 50 18.24 10.89 2.37
CA ALA A 50 19.30 9.98 1.94
C ALA A 50 20.66 10.28 2.58
N ALA A 51 20.90 11.53 2.98
CA ALA A 51 22.11 11.93 3.70
C ALA A 51 22.03 11.64 5.21
N GLY A 52 20.90 11.14 5.69
CA GLY A 52 20.66 10.80 7.09
C GLY A 52 20.17 11.96 7.95
N HIS A 53 19.93 13.15 7.38
CA HIS A 53 19.40 14.28 8.12
C HIS A 53 17.97 14.01 8.55
N ALA A 54 17.65 14.28 9.82
CA ALA A 54 16.30 14.16 10.32
C ALA A 54 15.43 15.29 9.75
N ILE A 55 14.34 14.93 9.07
CA ILE A 55 13.40 15.88 8.45
C ILE A 55 12.08 15.98 9.21
N GLY A 56 11.78 15.05 10.10
CA GLY A 56 10.56 15.10 10.90
C GLY A 56 10.22 13.80 11.60
N LYS A 57 8.99 13.70 12.10
CA LYS A 57 8.50 12.53 12.84
C LYS A 57 7.12 12.10 12.38
N VAL A 58 6.86 10.81 12.51
CA VAL A 58 5.57 10.17 12.31
C VAL A 58 5.23 9.34 13.54
N GLY A 59 3.98 9.38 13.97
CA GLY A 59 3.48 8.60 15.10
C GLY A 59 2.11 7.99 14.81
N PHE A 60 1.93 6.76 15.26
CA PHE A 60 0.70 5.98 15.23
C PHE A 60 0.32 5.65 16.67
N SER A 61 -0.92 5.91 17.06
CA SER A 61 -1.42 5.64 18.41
C SER A 61 -2.83 5.06 18.38
N GLY A 62 -3.09 4.05 19.21
CA GLY A 62 -4.42 3.44 19.33
C GLY A 62 -5.41 4.41 20.01
N TRP A 63 -6.60 4.56 19.42
CA TRP A 63 -7.69 5.38 19.94
C TRP A 63 -9.04 4.66 19.73
N GLY A 64 -9.43 3.83 20.70
CA GLY A 64 -10.65 3.01 20.60
C GLY A 64 -10.52 1.97 19.49
N ARG A 65 -11.34 2.06 18.44
CA ARG A 65 -11.23 1.22 17.23
C ARG A 65 -10.34 1.82 16.13
N PHE A 66 -9.85 3.05 16.33
CA PHE A 66 -9.10 3.78 15.32
C PHE A 66 -7.62 3.82 15.65
N VAL A 67 -6.79 4.03 14.64
CA VAL A 67 -5.41 4.48 14.78
C VAL A 67 -5.36 5.96 14.45
N HIS A 68 -4.89 6.77 15.39
CA HIS A 68 -4.55 8.16 15.14
C HIS A 68 -3.12 8.24 14.62
N VAL A 69 -2.98 8.81 13.42
CA VAL A 69 -1.70 9.08 12.78
C VAL A 69 -1.42 10.58 12.86
N SER A 70 -0.21 10.92 13.28
CA SER A 70 0.33 12.28 13.29
C SER A 70 1.64 12.31 12.52
N VAL A 71 1.84 13.33 11.71
CA VAL A 71 3.06 13.54 10.95
C VAL A 71 3.39 15.02 10.91
N ARG A 72 4.65 15.34 11.14
CA ARG A 72 5.20 16.68 10.96
C ARG A 72 6.60 16.59 10.38
N VAL A 73 6.80 17.19 9.22
CA VAL A 73 8.06 17.15 8.46
C VAL A 73 8.42 18.52 7.91
N ARG A 74 9.72 18.73 7.66
CA ARG A 74 10.26 19.88 6.93
C ARG A 74 10.71 19.41 5.55
N LEU A 75 10.14 20.01 4.51
CA LEU A 75 10.40 19.68 3.11
C LEU A 75 11.22 20.80 2.45
N PRO A 76 12.05 20.49 1.42
CA PRO A 76 12.86 21.48 0.70
C PRO A 76 12.03 22.64 0.14
N ALA A 77 12.66 23.80 -0.08
CA ALA A 77 11.95 24.99 -0.54
C ALA A 77 11.38 24.84 -1.96
N ASP A 78 12.10 24.09 -2.78
CA ASP A 78 11.91 23.82 -4.20
C ASP A 78 11.15 22.50 -4.47
N SER A 79 10.63 21.84 -3.43
CA SER A 79 9.83 20.63 -3.60
C SER A 79 8.40 20.94 -4.06
N ALA A 80 7.69 19.90 -4.50
CA ALA A 80 6.27 19.99 -4.83
C ALA A 80 5.44 20.48 -3.62
N GLU A 81 4.23 20.98 -3.88
CA GLU A 81 3.29 21.30 -2.81
C GLU A 81 2.74 20.02 -2.17
N PHE A 82 2.47 18.99 -2.97
CA PHE A 82 1.90 17.72 -2.52
C PHE A 82 2.92 16.59 -2.61
N HIS A 83 2.89 15.71 -1.60
CA HIS A 83 3.83 14.60 -1.45
C HIS A 83 3.11 13.32 -1.07
N GLY A 84 3.30 12.25 -1.86
CA GLY A 84 2.83 10.91 -1.53
C GLY A 84 3.42 10.43 -0.20
N PHE A 85 2.60 9.74 0.58
CA PHE A 85 2.93 9.36 1.95
C PHE A 85 2.41 7.95 2.21
N HIS A 86 3.32 7.00 2.39
CA HIS A 86 2.97 5.58 2.41
C HIS A 86 3.71 4.81 3.49
N ILE A 87 3.07 3.76 3.99
CA ILE A 87 3.75 2.70 4.75
C ILE A 87 4.21 1.65 3.74
N HIS A 88 5.50 1.37 3.75
CA HIS A 88 6.15 0.34 2.96
C HIS A 88 6.37 -0.93 3.79
N ALA A 89 6.39 -2.09 3.11
CA ALA A 89 6.30 -3.40 3.77
C ALA A 89 7.53 -3.72 4.64
N ASN A 90 8.75 -3.50 4.13
CA ASN A 90 10.01 -3.79 4.80
C ASN A 90 10.09 -5.24 5.35
N ASP A 91 9.67 -6.21 4.54
CA ASP A 91 9.54 -7.61 4.93
C ASP A 91 10.10 -8.62 3.89
N ASN A 92 10.62 -8.16 2.75
CA ASN A 92 11.32 -9.03 1.80
C ASN A 92 12.85 -8.92 1.95
N PRO A 93 13.51 -9.93 2.56
CA PRO A 93 14.95 -9.88 2.81
C PRO A 93 15.80 -9.87 1.52
N ALA A 94 15.24 -10.26 0.37
CA ALA A 94 15.95 -10.17 -0.91
C ALA A 94 16.23 -8.73 -1.35
N ASN A 95 15.41 -7.77 -0.88
CA ASN A 95 15.60 -6.34 -1.15
C ASN A 95 16.44 -5.64 -0.07
N GLY A 96 16.69 -6.31 1.06
CA GLY A 96 17.36 -5.76 2.24
C GLY A 96 16.37 -5.49 3.38
N SER A 97 16.78 -4.64 4.32
CA SER A 97 15.89 -4.18 5.40
C SER A 97 16.32 -2.81 5.90
N GLY A 98 15.33 -1.99 6.28
CA GLY A 98 15.52 -0.66 6.81
C GLY A 98 15.76 0.40 5.73
N CYS A 99 15.89 1.65 6.15
CA CYS A 99 16.00 2.81 5.27
C CYS A 99 17.42 2.99 4.72
N VAL A 100 17.83 2.15 3.78
CA VAL A 100 19.15 2.23 3.14
C VAL A 100 19.11 3.19 1.96
N ALA A 101 20.01 4.17 1.94
CA ALA A 101 20.21 5.07 0.80
C ALA A 101 21.68 5.48 0.70
N ASP A 102 22.14 5.74 -0.52
CA ASP A 102 23.45 6.31 -0.81
C ASP A 102 23.26 7.60 -1.62
N PRO A 103 23.55 8.79 -1.05
CA PRO A 103 23.43 10.06 -1.76
C PRO A 103 24.24 10.17 -3.05
N GLN A 104 25.24 9.31 -3.26
CA GLN A 104 26.03 9.27 -4.49
C GLN A 104 25.35 8.46 -5.61
N GLN A 105 24.31 7.70 -5.29
CA GLN A 105 23.51 6.94 -6.25
C GLN A 105 22.30 7.76 -6.74
N PRO A 106 21.74 7.42 -7.92
CA PRO A 106 20.52 8.06 -8.40
C PRO A 106 19.39 7.97 -7.37
N SER A 107 18.62 9.04 -7.18
CA SER A 107 17.56 9.08 -6.16
C SER A 107 16.43 8.08 -6.38
N SER A 108 16.34 7.48 -7.58
CA SER A 108 15.44 6.37 -7.87
C SER A 108 15.82 5.06 -7.17
N THR A 109 17.04 4.92 -6.65
CA THR A 109 17.50 3.72 -5.92
C THR A 109 17.41 3.86 -4.40
N TRP A 110 17.19 5.08 -3.91
CA TRP A 110 17.15 5.36 -2.48
C TRP A 110 15.99 4.65 -1.80
N PHE A 111 16.26 4.10 -0.62
CA PHE A 111 15.29 3.40 0.22
C PHE A 111 14.59 2.23 -0.46
N ALA A 112 15.16 1.64 -1.51
CA ALA A 112 14.58 0.48 -2.19
C ALA A 112 14.44 -0.74 -1.25
N SER A 113 15.27 -0.82 -0.21
CA SER A 113 15.33 -1.90 0.78
C SER A 113 14.12 -2.01 1.70
N VAL A 114 13.17 -1.07 1.65
CA VAL A 114 11.90 -1.18 2.38
C VAL A 114 10.74 -1.71 1.54
N ASP A 115 11.00 -2.24 0.34
CA ASP A 115 10.01 -2.83 -0.55
C ASP A 115 9.02 -1.81 -1.15
N GLY A 116 7.89 -2.30 -1.68
CA GLY A 116 6.76 -1.47 -2.14
C GLY A 116 5.82 -1.08 -1.01
N HIS A 117 4.66 -0.52 -1.37
CA HIS A 117 3.62 -0.18 -0.39
C HIS A 117 3.17 -1.46 0.35
N TRP A 118 2.86 -1.32 1.63
CA TRP A 118 2.35 -2.44 2.40
C TRP A 118 0.94 -2.81 1.94
N ASN A 119 0.82 -3.95 1.24
CA ASN A 119 -0.41 -4.38 0.60
C ASN A 119 -0.68 -5.88 0.85
N PRO A 120 -1.03 -6.27 2.08
CA PRO A 120 -1.32 -7.67 2.38
C PRO A 120 -2.65 -8.14 1.77
N GLY A 121 -3.51 -7.21 1.33
CA GLY A 121 -4.77 -7.51 0.66
C GLY A 121 -4.65 -7.81 -0.84
N GLY A 122 -3.52 -7.47 -1.47
CA GLY A 122 -3.36 -7.60 -2.92
C GLY A 122 -4.22 -6.62 -3.72
N GLU A 123 -4.58 -5.49 -3.12
CA GLU A 123 -5.40 -4.44 -3.74
C GLU A 123 -4.60 -3.60 -4.74
N THR A 124 -5.26 -2.72 -5.48
CA THR A 124 -4.59 -1.66 -6.26
C THR A 124 -4.36 -0.41 -5.42
N HIS A 125 -3.39 0.40 -5.82
CA HIS A 125 -3.06 1.69 -5.20
C HIS A 125 -4.29 2.59 -5.07
N GLY A 126 -4.38 3.28 -3.94
CA GLY A 126 -5.59 3.92 -3.41
C GLY A 126 -6.29 3.05 -2.36
N HIS A 127 -6.02 1.74 -2.33
CA HIS A 127 -6.63 0.77 -1.43
C HIS A 127 -5.63 -0.09 -0.66
N HIS A 128 -4.32 0.12 -0.78
CA HIS A 128 -3.37 -0.62 0.03
C HIS A 128 -3.52 -0.24 1.52
N ASP A 129 -3.22 -1.19 2.42
CA ASP A 129 -3.09 -0.91 3.84
C ASP A 129 -1.98 0.12 4.13
N GLY A 130 -1.02 0.28 3.21
CA GLY A 130 0.04 1.27 3.27
C GLY A 130 -0.31 2.66 2.72
N ASP A 131 -1.39 2.83 1.96
CA ASP A 131 -1.70 4.10 1.31
C ASP A 131 -2.33 5.09 2.30
N LEU A 132 -1.70 6.25 2.53
CA LEU A 132 -2.17 7.26 3.48
C LEU A 132 -2.52 8.56 2.73
N PRO A 133 -3.27 9.49 3.36
CA PRO A 133 -3.56 10.78 2.74
C PRO A 133 -2.27 11.55 2.42
N THR A 134 -2.30 12.28 1.31
CA THR A 134 -1.17 13.07 0.80
C THR A 134 -0.77 14.19 1.76
N LEU A 135 0.54 14.43 1.88
CA LEU A 135 1.08 15.56 2.64
C LEU A 135 1.06 16.84 1.81
N MET A 136 0.68 17.95 2.43
CA MET A 136 0.72 19.28 1.82
C MET A 136 1.79 20.14 2.50
N ARG A 137 2.79 20.55 1.73
CA ARG A 137 3.86 21.47 2.13
C ARG A 137 3.32 22.90 2.16
N ARG A 138 3.46 23.57 3.30
CA ARG A 138 3.16 25.01 3.42
C ARG A 138 4.30 25.87 2.89
N ALA A 139 4.06 27.17 2.72
CA ALA A 139 5.08 28.14 2.28
C ALA A 139 6.32 28.17 3.20
N ASP A 140 6.13 27.98 4.52
CA ASP A 140 7.22 27.85 5.50
C ASP A 140 8.00 26.52 5.38
N GLY A 141 7.60 25.67 4.43
CA GLY A 141 8.09 24.34 4.08
C GLY A 141 7.85 23.26 5.13
N THR A 142 6.96 23.50 6.09
CA THR A 142 6.43 22.45 6.96
C THR A 142 5.29 21.73 6.26
N ALA A 143 5.22 20.41 6.35
CA ALA A 143 4.01 19.65 6.12
C ALA A 143 3.58 18.99 7.45
N GLU A 144 2.31 19.14 7.80
CA GLU A 144 1.75 18.61 9.04
C GLU A 144 0.34 18.08 8.79
N MET A 145 0.07 16.87 9.30
CA MET A 145 -1.21 16.22 9.13
C MET A 145 -1.53 15.32 10.33
N HIS A 146 -2.81 15.30 10.71
CA HIS A 146 -3.35 14.42 11.74
C HIS A 146 -4.64 13.79 11.20
N PHE A 147 -4.76 12.48 11.27
CA PHE A 147 -5.95 11.77 10.77
C PHE A 147 -6.18 10.46 11.50
N ARG A 148 -7.37 9.88 11.34
CA ARG A 148 -7.74 8.59 11.90
C ARG A 148 -8.08 7.62 10.78
N LEU A 149 -7.75 6.35 11.00
CA LEU A 149 -8.07 5.23 10.12
C LEU A 149 -8.45 4.00 10.96
N ASP A 150 -9.10 3.02 10.36
CA ASP A 150 -9.48 1.75 11.01
C ASP A 150 -9.14 0.50 10.16
N LYS A 151 -8.28 0.66 9.14
CA LYS A 151 -7.83 -0.44 8.28
C LYS A 151 -6.82 -1.41 8.91
N PHE A 152 -6.11 -0.97 9.95
CA PHE A 152 -5.13 -1.78 10.68
C PHE A 152 -5.01 -1.35 12.15
N ALA A 153 -4.38 -2.18 12.99
CA ALA A 153 -3.98 -1.83 14.35
C ALA A 153 -2.51 -1.36 14.40
N VAL A 154 -2.12 -0.63 15.45
CA VAL A 154 -0.73 -0.11 15.60
C VAL A 154 0.31 -1.24 15.59
N ARG A 155 -0.02 -2.42 16.12
CA ARG A 155 0.89 -3.58 16.11
C ARG A 155 1.27 -4.02 14.68
N ASP A 156 0.37 -3.79 13.73
CA ASP A 156 0.55 -4.23 12.34
C ASP A 156 1.54 -3.34 11.59
N VAL A 157 1.86 -2.14 12.10
CA VAL A 157 2.84 -1.25 11.45
C VAL A 157 4.23 -1.29 12.08
N LEU A 158 4.44 -2.09 13.13
CA LEU A 158 5.75 -2.26 13.74
C LEU A 158 6.73 -2.91 12.75
N ALA A 159 7.97 -2.40 12.75
CA ALA A 159 9.06 -2.78 11.83
C ALA A 159 8.80 -2.48 10.34
N ARG A 160 7.63 -1.96 9.96
CA ARG A 160 7.38 -1.40 8.62
C ARG A 160 8.04 -0.03 8.48
N ALA A 161 8.19 0.45 7.26
CA ALA A 161 8.79 1.76 7.02
C ALA A 161 7.75 2.78 6.56
N VAL A 162 7.96 4.05 6.90
CA VAL A 162 7.17 5.16 6.34
C VAL A 162 8.04 5.90 5.33
N ILE A 163 7.48 6.19 4.17
CA ILE A 163 8.12 6.95 3.10
C ILE A 163 7.33 8.24 2.83
N VAL A 164 8.06 9.35 2.66
CA VAL A 164 7.57 10.54 1.97
C VAL A 164 8.19 10.56 0.58
N HIS A 165 7.35 10.66 -0.45
CA HIS A 165 7.78 10.72 -1.85
C HIS A 165 8.07 12.15 -2.30
N THR A 166 8.73 12.33 -3.45
CA THR A 166 9.10 13.65 -3.98
C THR A 166 7.95 14.41 -4.61
N GLY A 167 6.89 13.73 -5.07
CA GLY A 167 5.77 14.34 -5.80
C GLY A 167 4.40 13.89 -5.31
N PRO A 168 3.32 14.42 -5.92
CA PRO A 168 1.95 14.12 -5.55
C PRO A 168 1.59 12.66 -5.84
N ASP A 169 0.77 12.08 -4.98
CA ASP A 169 0.15 10.77 -5.22
C ASP A 169 -1.15 10.94 -6.03
N ASN A 170 -1.28 10.21 -7.14
CA ASN A 170 -2.50 10.20 -7.95
C ASN A 170 -3.61 9.27 -7.40
N VAL A 171 -3.36 8.59 -6.28
CA VAL A 171 -4.27 7.68 -5.55
C VAL A 171 -4.88 6.58 -6.42
N GLY A 172 -4.19 6.20 -7.51
CA GLY A 172 -4.66 5.22 -8.47
C GLY A 172 -5.76 5.75 -9.39
N ASN A 173 -6.10 7.04 -9.29
CA ASN A 173 -7.20 7.66 -10.00
C ASN A 173 -6.74 8.32 -11.30
N VAL A 174 -6.56 7.49 -12.32
CA VAL A 174 -6.41 7.94 -13.71
C VAL A 174 -7.63 7.44 -14.50
N PRO A 175 -8.53 8.32 -14.94
CA PRO A 175 -9.70 7.92 -15.73
C PRO A 175 -9.30 7.35 -17.09
N LEU A 176 -9.01 6.04 -17.16
CA LEU A 176 -8.59 5.40 -18.40
C LEU A 176 -9.79 5.09 -19.32
N GLY A 177 -9.60 5.27 -20.62
CA GLY A 177 -10.57 4.91 -21.65
C GLY A 177 -10.49 5.81 -22.88
N ASP A 178 -11.45 5.64 -23.79
CA ASP A 178 -11.45 6.31 -25.10
C ASP A 178 -12.41 7.51 -25.17
N ALA A 179 -13.08 7.86 -24.05
CA ALA A 179 -13.95 9.03 -24.02
C ALA A 179 -13.14 10.35 -24.04
N PRO A 180 -13.73 11.47 -24.50
CA PRO A 180 -13.02 12.75 -24.59
C PRO A 180 -12.46 13.32 -23.28
N ASN A 181 -12.94 12.83 -22.13
CA ASN A 181 -12.51 13.21 -20.79
C ASN A 181 -11.70 12.09 -20.08
N GLN A 182 -11.16 11.15 -20.84
CA GLN A 182 -10.36 10.03 -20.36
C GLN A 182 -8.94 10.03 -20.95
N TYR A 183 -8.05 9.27 -20.32
CA TYR A 183 -6.66 9.09 -20.71
C TYR A 183 -6.46 7.73 -21.37
N THR A 184 -5.68 7.69 -22.46
CA THR A 184 -5.17 6.44 -23.02
C THR A 184 -3.75 6.22 -22.51
N ALA A 185 -3.51 5.09 -21.84
CA ALA A 185 -2.16 4.75 -21.38
C ALA A 185 -1.25 4.45 -22.57
N ASN A 186 -0.01 4.94 -22.51
CA ASN A 186 1.00 4.67 -23.54
C ASN A 186 1.63 3.27 -23.45
N SER A 187 1.45 2.56 -22.33
CA SER A 187 1.98 1.22 -22.09
C SER A 187 1.29 0.54 -20.90
N GLN A 188 1.33 -0.80 -20.86
CA GLN A 188 0.89 -1.55 -19.68
C GLN A 188 1.73 -1.21 -18.44
N ALA A 189 3.03 -0.94 -18.61
CA ALA A 189 3.91 -0.54 -17.51
C ALA A 189 3.47 0.76 -16.82
N ALA A 190 2.90 1.72 -17.56
CA ALA A 190 2.37 2.96 -16.98
C ALA A 190 1.11 2.69 -16.11
N ILE A 191 0.26 1.77 -16.56
CA ILE A 191 -0.91 1.31 -15.80
C ILE A 191 -0.45 0.61 -14.53
N ASP A 192 0.49 -0.33 -14.66
CA ASP A 192 0.99 -1.11 -13.52
C ASP A 192 1.69 -0.22 -12.49
N ALA A 193 2.46 0.78 -12.94
CA ALA A 193 3.08 1.77 -12.06
C ALA A 193 2.03 2.58 -11.28
N THR A 194 0.95 3.02 -11.95
CA THR A 194 -0.18 3.71 -11.29
C THR A 194 -0.81 2.82 -10.23
N LYS A 195 -1.16 1.58 -10.62
CA LYS A 195 -1.79 0.60 -9.74
C LYS A 195 -0.91 0.14 -8.57
N ALA A 196 0.41 0.29 -8.65
CA ALA A 196 1.31 -0.15 -7.59
C ALA A 196 1.81 1.00 -6.68
N THR A 197 1.86 2.24 -7.18
CA THR A 197 2.66 3.31 -6.54
C THR A 197 2.01 4.68 -6.50
N GLY A 198 0.94 4.90 -7.27
CA GLY A 198 0.35 6.23 -7.41
C GLY A 198 1.23 7.27 -8.12
N ASN A 199 2.32 6.83 -8.74
CA ASN A 199 3.29 7.66 -9.47
C ASN A 199 3.86 8.84 -8.66
N ALA A 200 3.97 8.72 -7.33
CA ALA A 200 4.42 9.80 -6.46
C ALA A 200 5.91 10.18 -6.62
N GLY A 201 6.63 9.54 -7.54
CA GLY A 201 8.05 9.79 -7.79
C GLY A 201 8.98 9.11 -6.77
N ASN A 202 10.22 9.60 -6.70
CA ASN A 202 11.28 9.00 -5.89
C ASN A 202 10.99 9.10 -4.39
N ARG A 203 11.69 8.31 -3.61
CA ARG A 203 11.55 8.23 -2.15
C ARG A 203 12.44 9.30 -1.50
N PHE A 204 11.85 10.37 -0.98
CA PHE A 204 12.59 11.52 -0.43
C PHE A 204 13.12 11.22 0.99
N ALA A 205 12.27 10.67 1.85
CA ALA A 205 12.64 10.38 3.24
C ALA A 205 12.01 9.08 3.72
N CYS A 206 12.71 8.40 4.62
CA CYS A 206 12.32 7.10 5.15
C CYS A 206 12.49 7.03 6.67
N GLY A 207 11.64 6.26 7.35
CA GLY A 207 11.83 5.90 8.75
C GLY A 207 11.17 4.58 9.10
N VAL A 208 11.91 3.67 9.73
CA VAL A 208 11.36 2.39 10.24
C VAL A 208 10.59 2.63 11.53
N LEU A 209 9.37 2.11 11.61
CA LEU A 209 8.50 2.23 12.76
C LEU A 209 8.95 1.32 13.90
N SER A 210 9.11 1.94 15.06
CA SER A 210 9.46 1.26 16.31
C SER A 210 8.47 1.64 17.39
N GLY A 211 8.22 0.74 18.34
CA GLY A 211 7.21 0.95 19.37
C GLY A 211 7.24 -0.15 20.41
N ARG A 212 6.53 0.07 21.52
CA ARG A 212 6.34 -0.96 22.56
C ARG A 212 4.90 -1.45 22.55
N ARG A 213 4.71 -2.77 22.67
CA ARG A 213 3.44 -3.34 23.09
C ARG A 213 3.26 -3.03 24.58
N HIS A 214 2.09 -2.52 24.98
CA HIS A 214 1.74 -2.61 26.39
C HIS A 214 1.69 -4.11 26.75
N PRO A 215 2.33 -4.57 27.84
CA PRO A 215 2.14 -5.94 28.30
C PRO A 215 0.64 -6.15 28.50
N GLN A 216 0.08 -7.19 27.87
CA GLN A 216 -1.27 -7.64 28.21
C GLN A 216 -1.25 -8.02 29.70
N PRO A 217 -2.23 -7.60 30.53
CA PRO A 217 -2.34 -8.16 31.87
C PRO A 217 -2.53 -9.67 31.69
N VAL A 218 -1.56 -10.45 32.15
CA VAL A 218 -1.74 -11.88 32.34
C VAL A 218 -2.92 -12.05 33.27
N SER A 219 -4.04 -12.55 32.74
CA SER A 219 -5.13 -13.02 33.59
C SER A 219 -4.59 -14.23 34.34
N SER A 220 -4.23 -14.04 35.61
CA SER A 220 -4.04 -15.12 36.56
C SER A 220 -5.39 -15.80 36.75
N GLY A 221 -5.58 -16.94 36.07
CA GLY A 221 -6.60 -17.94 36.36
C GLY A 221 -5.92 -19.22 36.80
#